data_AF-A0A952B8J2-F1
#
_entry.id   AF-A0A952B8J2-F1
#
_cell.length_a   1.000
_cell.length_b   1.000
_cell.length_c   1.000
_cell.angle_alpha   90.00
_cell.angle_beta   90.00
_cell.angle_gamma   90.00
#
_symmetry.space_group_name_H-M   'P 1'
#
loop_
_entity.id
_entity.type
_entity.pdbx_description
1 polymer ?
#
loop_
_entity_poly.entity_id
_entity_poly.type
_entity_poly.pdbx_seq_one_letter_code
_entity_poly.pdbx_strand_id
1 'polypeptide(L)'
;MSSEQQSRAFLHRLAKPAVAVCATLLALLAAEAFVRIIGRAPGMKPIQLSSYDCIYKRSTNPILGFELKANCRSDDPDFIQTYERTNSHGQRDRERTLQKPDGVRRILLLGDSVVEGYGLRESETISRQLEDLYGDGSTEVLNFGVSAYCTRGEVELLEVNGLRFYPDVVVLVFVENDFDNFNREAFPLGEMINRPAVVKALFRRSHLFRLVSVRLNLFHFGAEADPVRWNQDAIGDNNVTEGLSRYRELADRYGFQPLVAIWPRFLDDRIADVCFMPQGSKQLVIEYLAAMHDIPSVRLSEFFRRHHAESAGAVKPRLRYSSGDELHPSPEGSRVAAEALKRILADLNVGRAPSAREIPRSAQSDAEAVAAAKALGQAQPNYARVHNRMGTEFLKMGKLAEAAAEFKQALEADPTYAGAHNNLGITYERLGREEAQTQFERAIQLRPDFTHAHFNLARILMKKGRGAAAVAELQHTIQIDPNHVGALNMLGMALGRQQKFAEAQSHLERAVRLEPDHAEARNNLGAVYSAQGRLREAMAQFEAALRVDPDDPEILENLKRVREALSK
;
A
#
# COMPACT_ATOMS: atom_id res chain seq x y z
N MET A 1 27.44 -43.90 -23.65
CA MET A 1 27.97 -42.53 -23.86
C MET A 1 28.71 -42.13 -22.60
N SER A 2 29.98 -41.75 -22.71
CA SER A 2 30.90 -41.56 -21.56
C SER A 2 30.56 -40.30 -20.75
N SER A 3 30.92 -40.31 -19.46
CA SER A 3 30.81 -39.20 -18.50
C SER A 3 31.35 -37.85 -19.05
N GLU A 4 32.35 -37.90 -19.94
CA GLU A 4 32.88 -36.73 -20.65
C GLU A 4 31.89 -36.09 -21.64
N GLN A 5 31.10 -36.89 -22.37
CA GLN A 5 30.10 -36.37 -23.30
C GLN A 5 28.95 -35.67 -22.56
N GLN A 6 28.56 -36.17 -21.38
CA GLN A 6 27.55 -35.52 -20.54
C GLN A 6 28.06 -34.22 -19.90
N SER A 7 29.33 -34.19 -19.45
CA SER A 7 29.93 -32.96 -18.90
C SER A 7 30.13 -31.88 -19.96
N ARG A 8 30.57 -32.24 -21.18
CA ARG A 8 30.66 -31.29 -22.30
C ARG A 8 29.29 -30.76 -22.72
N ALA A 9 28.26 -31.61 -22.78
CA ALA A 9 26.89 -31.18 -23.10
C ALA A 9 26.29 -30.26 -22.02
N PHE A 10 26.61 -30.48 -20.75
CA PHE A 10 26.20 -29.63 -19.63
C PHE A 10 26.90 -28.26 -19.66
N LEU A 11 28.22 -28.22 -19.88
CA LEU A 11 28.98 -26.98 -20.04
C LEU A 11 28.51 -26.17 -21.27
N HIS A 12 28.16 -26.83 -22.37
CA HIS A 12 27.63 -26.17 -23.56
C HIS A 12 26.23 -25.58 -23.36
N ARG A 13 25.42 -26.18 -22.48
CA ARG A 13 24.09 -25.68 -22.07
C ARG A 13 24.19 -24.49 -21.11
N LEU A 14 25.22 -24.41 -20.27
CA LEU A 14 25.47 -23.27 -19.37
C LEU A 14 26.21 -22.11 -20.04
N ALA A 15 27.02 -22.37 -21.07
CA ALA A 15 27.79 -21.35 -21.77
C ALA A 15 26.90 -20.31 -22.47
N LYS A 16 25.78 -20.72 -23.09
CA LYS A 16 24.88 -19.80 -23.79
C LYS A 16 24.20 -18.77 -22.87
N PRO A 17 23.56 -19.14 -21.75
CA PRO A 17 23.01 -18.16 -20.82
C PRO A 17 24.10 -17.32 -20.14
N ALA A 18 25.27 -17.89 -19.82
CA ALA A 18 26.38 -17.14 -19.25
C ALA A 18 26.93 -16.07 -20.23
N VAL A 19 27.08 -16.43 -21.51
CA VAL A 19 27.48 -15.51 -22.57
C VAL A 19 26.41 -14.45 -22.81
N ALA A 20 25.13 -14.82 -22.79
CA ALA A 20 24.03 -13.85 -22.91
C ALA A 20 24.03 -12.84 -21.75
N VAL A 21 24.18 -13.30 -20.51
CA VAL A 21 24.29 -12.42 -19.33
C VAL A 21 25.51 -11.51 -19.43
N CYS A 22 26.67 -12.04 -19.84
CA CYS A 22 27.87 -11.24 -20.02
C CYS A 22 27.71 -10.19 -21.14
N ALA A 23 27.08 -10.56 -22.25
CA ALA A 23 26.81 -9.66 -23.37
C ALA A 23 25.82 -8.56 -22.98
N THR A 24 24.76 -8.89 -22.23
CA THR A 24 23.81 -7.89 -21.71
C THR A 24 24.48 -6.94 -20.71
N LEU A 25 25.32 -7.45 -19.81
CA LEU A 25 26.09 -6.60 -18.88
C LEU A 25 27.04 -5.67 -19.63
N LEU A 26 27.75 -6.17 -20.64
CA LEU A 26 28.64 -5.36 -21.48
C LEU A 26 27.85 -4.29 -22.27
N ALA A 27 26.69 -4.65 -22.82
CA ALA A 27 25.83 -3.71 -23.55
C ALA A 27 25.28 -2.60 -22.64
N LEU A 28 24.86 -2.93 -21.41
CA LEU A 28 24.40 -1.95 -20.42
C LEU A 28 25.54 -1.02 -19.97
N LEU A 29 26.75 -1.57 -19.75
CA LEU A 29 27.93 -0.77 -19.41
C LEU A 29 28.35 0.14 -20.57
N ALA A 30 28.27 -0.35 -21.81
CA ALA A 30 28.55 0.44 -23.01
C ALA A 30 27.50 1.54 -23.23
N ALA A 31 26.21 1.26 -22.99
CA ALA A 31 25.14 2.24 -23.06
C ALA A 31 25.30 3.33 -21.99
N GLU A 32 25.60 2.96 -20.75
CA GLU A 32 25.91 3.89 -19.67
C GLU A 32 27.14 4.76 -19.99
N ALA A 33 28.21 4.16 -20.52
CA ALA A 33 29.40 4.88 -20.97
C ALA A 33 29.08 5.85 -22.11
N PHE A 34 28.28 5.43 -23.08
CA PHE A 34 27.85 6.26 -24.20
C PHE A 34 27.03 7.46 -23.74
N VAL A 35 26.02 7.24 -22.88
CA VAL A 35 25.16 8.30 -22.31
C VAL A 35 26.00 9.30 -21.48
N ARG A 36 27.07 8.84 -20.81
CA ARG A 36 28.05 9.70 -20.12
C ARG A 36 28.95 10.48 -21.08
N ILE A 37 29.46 9.86 -22.14
CA ILE A 37 30.32 10.49 -23.14
C ILE A 37 29.58 11.61 -23.87
N ILE A 38 28.31 11.42 -24.21
CA ILE A 38 27.49 12.44 -24.88
C ILE A 38 26.92 13.50 -23.91
N GLY A 39 27.32 13.48 -22.64
CA GLY A 39 26.92 14.46 -21.63
C GLY A 39 25.42 14.45 -21.28
N ARG A 40 24.71 13.36 -21.58
CA ARG A 40 23.27 13.21 -21.30
C ARG A 40 22.99 12.48 -19.99
N ALA A 41 24.00 11.86 -19.36
CA ALA A 41 23.87 11.28 -18.03
C ALA A 41 23.89 12.39 -16.97
N PRO A 42 22.93 12.44 -16.04
CA PRO A 42 23.08 13.27 -14.85
C PRO A 42 24.33 12.80 -14.07
N GLY A 43 25.09 13.75 -13.54
CA GLY A 43 26.28 13.44 -12.76
C GLY A 43 25.92 12.58 -11.55
N MET A 44 26.57 11.43 -11.36
CA MET A 44 26.46 10.70 -10.09
C MET A 44 27.21 11.50 -9.03
N LYS A 45 26.48 12.21 -8.17
CA LYS A 45 27.05 12.85 -6.98
C LYS A 45 27.04 11.83 -5.84
N PRO A 46 28.19 11.51 -5.22
CA PRO A 46 28.19 10.75 -3.99
C PRO A 46 27.46 11.55 -2.91
N ILE A 47 26.61 10.87 -2.12
CA ILE A 47 26.00 11.46 -0.92
C ILE A 47 27.14 11.75 0.06
N GLN A 48 27.60 12.99 0.09
CA GLN A 48 28.56 13.46 1.08
C GLN A 48 27.79 13.79 2.36
N LEU A 49 27.81 12.85 3.32
CA LEU A 49 27.21 13.03 4.66
C LEU A 49 27.78 14.26 5.42
N SER A 50 28.90 14.81 4.96
CA SER A 50 29.55 16.03 5.47
C SER A 50 29.11 17.31 4.76
N SER A 51 28.30 17.24 3.71
CA SER A 51 27.82 18.41 2.96
C SER A 51 26.77 19.18 3.75
N TYR A 52 26.80 20.51 3.66
CA TYR A 52 25.83 21.41 4.31
C TYR A 52 24.39 21.19 3.82
N ASP A 53 24.25 20.71 2.58
CA ASP A 53 22.98 20.46 1.86
C ASP A 53 22.55 18.98 1.89
N CYS A 54 23.16 18.14 2.73
CA CYS A 54 22.76 16.74 2.86
C CYS A 54 21.43 16.62 3.63
N ILE A 55 20.42 16.01 3.02
CA ILE A 55 19.10 15.73 3.64
C ILE A 55 19.20 14.79 4.86
N TYR A 56 20.31 14.06 5.01
CA TYR A 56 20.59 13.19 6.15
C TYR A 56 21.89 13.63 6.81
N LYS A 57 21.82 14.52 7.81
CA LYS A 57 22.95 14.69 8.71
C LYS A 57 22.76 13.71 9.86
N ARG A 58 23.73 12.83 10.09
CA ARG A 58 23.74 11.97 11.28
C ARG A 58 23.71 12.90 12.50
N SER A 59 22.65 12.83 13.29
CA SER A 59 22.61 13.61 14.54
C SER A 59 23.81 13.19 15.39
N THR A 60 24.48 14.17 16.00
CA THR A 60 25.46 13.86 17.05
C THR A 60 24.76 13.46 18.34
N ASN A 61 23.44 13.67 18.42
CA ASN A 61 22.59 13.15 19.48
C ASN A 61 22.39 11.63 19.26
N PRO A 62 22.94 10.78 20.14
CA PRO A 62 22.82 9.32 20.02
C PRO A 62 21.38 8.81 20.18
N ILE A 63 20.44 9.68 20.59
CA ILE A 63 19.02 9.38 20.72
C ILE A 63 18.29 9.42 19.36
N LEU A 64 18.78 10.20 18.39
CA LEU A 64 18.01 10.55 17.19
C LEU A 64 18.51 9.91 15.89
N GLY A 65 19.72 9.35 15.84
CA GLY A 65 20.21 8.55 14.69
C GLY A 65 20.44 9.32 13.36
N PHE A 66 19.44 10.06 12.86
CA PHE A 66 19.42 10.85 11.62
C PHE A 66 18.53 12.08 11.76
N GLU A 67 19.07 13.30 11.61
CA GLU A 67 18.28 14.53 11.60
C GLU A 67 18.01 15.02 10.17
N LEU A 68 16.75 15.37 9.89
CA LEU A 68 16.38 16.18 8.71
C LEU A 68 16.41 17.66 9.14
N LYS A 69 17.19 18.52 8.45
CA LYS A 69 17.18 19.96 8.77
C LYS A 69 15.87 20.61 8.31
N ALA A 70 15.33 21.56 9.08
CA ALA A 70 14.30 22.44 8.54
C ALA A 70 14.89 23.38 7.48
N ASN A 71 14.01 23.79 6.55
CA ASN A 71 14.30 24.67 5.41
C ASN A 71 15.23 24.08 4.34
N CYS A 72 15.32 22.75 4.23
CA CYS A 72 15.93 22.14 3.04
C CYS A 72 15.02 22.38 1.84
N ARG A 73 15.29 23.43 1.05
CA ARG A 73 14.72 23.60 -0.28
C ARG A 73 15.60 22.86 -1.27
N SER A 74 15.01 21.89 -1.98
CA SER A 74 15.61 21.30 -3.16
C SER A 74 15.01 21.99 -4.38
N ASP A 75 15.86 22.55 -5.24
CA ASP A 75 15.44 23.16 -6.51
C ASP A 75 15.20 22.09 -7.62
N ASP A 76 15.21 20.81 -7.24
CA ASP A 76 15.13 19.66 -8.14
C ASP A 76 13.66 19.32 -8.50
N PRO A 77 13.28 19.28 -9.79
CA PRO A 77 11.92 18.96 -10.22
C PRO A 77 11.49 17.51 -9.99
N ASP A 78 12.42 16.57 -9.74
CA ASP A 78 12.11 15.19 -9.33
C ASP A 78 11.90 15.05 -7.81
N PHE A 79 12.07 16.15 -7.07
CA PHE A 79 11.77 16.21 -5.64
C PHE A 79 10.25 16.32 -5.45
N ILE A 80 9.64 15.28 -4.90
CA ILE A 80 8.28 15.39 -4.34
C ILE A 80 8.31 16.58 -3.37
N GLN A 81 7.46 17.58 -3.60
CA GLN A 81 7.39 18.81 -2.80
C GLN A 81 7.65 18.52 -1.32
N THR A 82 8.65 19.18 -0.75
CA THR A 82 9.00 19.13 0.67
C THR A 82 7.78 19.53 1.49
N TYR A 83 7.04 18.55 1.99
CA TYR A 83 6.12 18.76 3.09
C TYR A 83 6.93 19.12 4.34
N GLU A 84 6.43 20.02 5.19
CA GLU A 84 6.87 20.09 6.60
C GLU A 84 6.50 18.76 7.25
N ARG A 85 7.37 17.76 7.13
CA ARG A 85 7.32 16.58 8.00
C ARG A 85 8.04 16.97 9.27
N THR A 86 7.36 16.87 10.40
CA THR A 86 8.00 16.55 11.66
C THR A 86 8.80 15.28 11.41
N ASN A 87 10.11 15.43 11.35
CA ASN A 87 10.94 14.27 11.52
C ASN A 87 10.69 13.79 12.96
N SER A 88 10.83 12.49 13.18
CA SER A 88 11.04 11.93 14.51
C SER A 88 12.35 12.49 15.15
N HIS A 89 13.04 13.45 14.51
CA HIS A 89 14.47 13.72 14.62
C HIS A 89 14.91 15.13 14.16
N GLY A 90 14.51 16.24 14.81
CA GLY A 90 15.00 17.60 14.47
C GLY A 90 13.90 18.65 14.25
N GLN A 91 13.61 19.49 15.22
CA GLN A 91 14.41 20.65 15.62
C GLN A 91 14.02 21.05 17.06
N ARG A 92 14.83 20.68 18.05
CA ARG A 92 14.52 21.07 19.44
C ARG A 92 15.33 22.28 19.90
N ASP A 93 14.64 23.19 20.59
CA ASP A 93 15.21 24.34 21.31
C ASP A 93 16.00 23.93 22.58
N ARG A 94 15.97 22.64 22.96
CA ARG A 94 16.73 22.09 24.09
C ARG A 94 17.51 20.83 23.67
N GLU A 95 18.80 20.84 23.97
CA GLU A 95 19.69 19.68 23.81
C GLU A 95 19.29 18.59 24.81
N ARG A 96 18.95 17.40 24.31
CA ARG A 96 18.59 16.25 25.14
C ARG A 96 19.81 15.39 25.38
N THR A 97 20.14 15.18 26.65
CA THR A 97 21.24 14.34 27.09
C THR A 97 20.74 12.92 27.37
N LEU A 98 21.60 11.93 27.12
CA LEU A 98 21.31 10.51 27.42
C LEU A 98 20.94 10.34 28.90
N GLN A 99 21.67 11.01 29.80
CA GLN A 99 21.35 11.02 31.22
C GLN A 99 20.17 11.95 31.52
N LYS A 100 19.15 11.42 32.19
CA LYS A 100 18.05 12.20 32.72
C LYS A 100 18.60 13.21 33.74
N PRO A 101 18.32 14.52 33.61
CA PRO A 101 18.72 15.50 34.61
C PRO A 101 18.10 15.20 35.97
N ASP A 102 18.82 15.50 37.05
CA ASP A 102 18.34 15.29 38.42
C ASP A 102 17.06 16.10 38.68
N GLY A 103 16.05 15.46 39.26
CA GLY A 103 14.77 16.08 39.60
C GLY A 103 13.83 16.37 38.42
N VAL A 104 14.21 16.03 37.18
CA VAL A 104 13.36 16.15 36.00
C VAL A 104 12.59 14.86 35.77
N ARG A 105 11.25 14.96 35.69
CA ARG A 105 10.38 13.85 35.28
C ARG A 105 10.48 13.67 33.77
N ARG A 106 10.66 12.44 33.31
CA ARG A 106 10.74 12.11 31.88
C ARG A 106 9.55 11.26 31.45
N ILE A 107 8.79 11.79 30.50
CA ILE A 107 7.64 11.13 29.87
C ILE A 107 8.06 10.70 28.48
N LEU A 108 7.71 9.47 28.11
CA LEU A 108 7.91 8.94 26.78
C LEU A 108 6.58 8.66 26.09
N LEU A 109 6.39 9.17 24.88
CA LEU A 109 5.25 8.86 24.03
C LEU A 109 5.71 7.92 22.92
N LEU A 110 5.08 6.75 22.83
CA LEU A 110 5.23 5.80 21.73
C LEU A 110 3.93 5.79 20.93
N GLY A 111 4.01 5.62 19.62
CA GLY A 111 2.83 5.49 18.77
C GLY A 111 3.17 5.84 17.32
N ASP A 112 2.25 5.51 16.40
CA ASP A 112 2.40 5.77 14.96
C ASP A 112 2.45 7.29 14.67
N SER A 113 2.26 7.67 13.41
CA SER A 113 2.13 9.02 12.89
C SER A 113 1.15 9.95 13.66
N VAL A 114 0.31 9.44 14.56
CA VAL A 114 -0.52 10.26 15.45
C VAL A 114 0.29 10.98 16.53
N VAL A 115 1.43 10.44 16.97
CA VAL A 115 2.29 11.09 17.97
C VAL A 115 3.22 12.11 17.29
N GLU A 116 3.60 11.85 16.04
CA GLU A 116 4.45 12.73 15.23
C GLU A 116 3.66 13.86 14.56
N GLY A 117 2.40 13.60 14.21
CA GLY A 117 1.54 14.51 13.46
C GLY A 117 1.88 14.53 11.97
N TYR A 118 0.99 14.02 11.12
CA TYR A 118 1.16 14.14 9.67
C TYR A 118 0.96 15.60 9.23
N GLY A 119 2.03 16.25 8.77
CA GLY A 119 2.00 17.63 8.28
C GLY A 119 1.86 18.70 9.37
N LEU A 120 2.17 18.36 10.64
CA LEU A 120 2.22 19.31 11.75
C LEU A 120 3.63 19.89 11.91
N ARG A 121 3.73 21.11 12.44
CA ARG A 121 5.01 21.65 12.93
C ARG A 121 5.35 21.03 14.28
N GLU A 122 6.62 21.00 14.65
CA GLU A 122 7.05 20.42 15.93
C GLU A 122 6.34 21.06 17.14
N SER A 123 6.19 22.39 17.12
CA SER A 123 5.44 23.16 18.12
C SER A 123 3.97 22.73 18.28
N GLU A 124 3.43 22.03 17.29
CA GLU A 124 2.03 21.61 17.22
C GLU A 124 1.86 20.12 17.50
N THR A 125 2.95 19.38 17.75
CA THR A 125 2.89 17.96 18.11
C THR A 125 2.38 17.75 19.52
N ILE A 126 1.79 16.57 19.80
CA ILE A 126 1.32 16.19 21.14
C ILE A 126 2.45 16.31 22.16
N SER A 127 3.65 15.82 21.82
CA SER A 127 4.79 15.82 22.74
C SER A 127 5.20 17.23 23.16
N ARG A 128 5.25 18.16 22.21
CA ARG A 128 5.66 19.53 22.47
C ARG A 128 4.59 20.32 23.21
N GLN A 129 3.34 20.18 22.79
CA GLN A 129 2.18 20.74 23.49
C GLN A 129 2.13 20.26 24.95
N LEU A 130 2.37 18.97 25.20
CA LEU A 130 2.39 18.42 26.55
C LEU A 130 3.55 18.98 27.40
N GLU A 131 4.75 19.08 26.84
CA GLU A 131 5.92 19.67 27.52
C GLU A 131 5.67 21.13 27.88
N ASP A 132 5.11 21.92 26.96
CA ASP A 132 4.80 23.34 27.16
C ASP A 132 3.73 23.55 28.26
N LEU A 133 2.80 22.60 28.45
CA LEU A 133 1.84 22.67 29.56
C LEU A 133 2.50 22.57 30.93
N TYR A 134 3.69 21.98 31.07
CA TYR A 134 4.42 21.96 32.35
C TYR A 134 5.20 23.26 32.57
N GLY A 135 5.85 23.79 31.52
CA GLY A 135 6.35 25.18 31.44
C GLY A 135 7.48 25.59 32.40
N ASP A 136 7.77 24.80 33.43
CA ASP A 136 8.75 25.07 34.48
C ASP A 136 10.08 24.30 34.29
N GLY A 137 10.15 23.45 33.27
CA GLY A 137 11.29 22.57 33.02
C GLY A 137 11.41 21.39 33.99
N SER A 138 10.41 21.15 34.85
CA SER A 138 10.34 19.99 35.74
C SER A 138 10.05 18.69 34.99
N THR A 139 9.56 18.78 33.76
CA THR A 139 9.15 17.64 32.94
C THR A 139 9.72 17.75 31.54
N GLU A 140 10.24 16.63 31.05
CA GLU A 140 10.72 16.45 29.69
C GLU A 140 9.86 15.40 28.98
N VAL A 141 9.40 15.69 27.75
CA VAL A 141 8.52 14.79 26.99
C VAL A 141 9.19 14.36 25.69
N LEU A 142 9.60 13.10 25.59
CA LEU A 142 10.13 12.53 24.35
C LEU A 142 9.04 11.78 23.60
N ASN A 143 8.99 11.93 22.28
CA ASN A 143 8.24 11.03 21.42
C ASN A 143 9.20 10.14 20.65
N PHE A 144 8.85 8.86 20.55
CA PHE A 144 9.35 7.96 19.53
C PHE A 144 8.16 7.60 18.68
N GLY A 145 7.93 8.43 17.66
CA GLY A 145 7.10 8.00 16.58
C GLY A 145 7.91 7.13 15.64
N VAL A 146 7.24 6.13 15.10
CA VAL A 146 7.74 5.39 13.96
C VAL A 146 6.60 5.29 12.98
N SER A 147 6.92 5.41 11.70
CA SER A 147 6.02 4.97 10.62
C SER A 147 5.96 3.43 10.55
N ALA A 148 5.97 2.76 11.71
CA ALA A 148 5.90 1.32 11.87
C ALA A 148 4.54 0.99 12.45
N TYR A 149 3.69 0.39 11.63
CA TYR A 149 2.27 0.23 11.93
C TYR A 149 1.96 -0.92 12.93
N CYS A 150 2.87 -1.30 13.85
CA CYS A 150 2.61 -2.37 14.83
C CYS A 150 3.22 -2.13 16.22
N THR A 151 2.42 -2.41 17.26
CA THR A 151 2.75 -2.22 18.68
C THR A 151 4.06 -2.88 19.13
N ARG A 152 4.35 -4.11 18.69
CA ARG A 152 5.63 -4.78 19.00
C ARG A 152 6.82 -4.00 18.47
N GLY A 153 6.76 -3.51 17.23
CA GLY A 153 7.84 -2.73 16.62
C GLY A 153 8.09 -1.43 17.38
N GLU A 154 7.02 -0.73 17.79
CA GLU A 154 7.11 0.48 18.61
C GLU A 154 7.77 0.22 19.97
N VAL A 155 7.40 -0.89 20.61
CA VAL A 155 7.94 -1.30 21.92
C VAL A 155 9.38 -1.79 21.79
N GLU A 156 9.75 -2.51 20.73
CA GLU A 156 11.13 -2.98 20.50
C GLU A 156 12.13 -1.83 20.31
N LEU A 157 11.69 -0.64 19.88
CA LEU A 157 12.55 0.55 19.82
C LEU A 157 13.11 0.93 21.19
N LEU A 158 12.37 0.65 22.26
CA LEU A 158 12.85 0.84 23.62
C LEU A 158 14.12 0.03 23.90
N GLU A 159 14.27 -1.13 23.26
CA GLU A 159 15.43 -2.00 23.38
C GLU A 159 16.52 -1.70 22.35
N VAL A 160 16.15 -1.48 21.09
CA VAL A 160 17.11 -1.28 19.97
C VAL A 160 17.81 0.08 20.07
N ASN A 161 17.08 1.12 20.46
CA ASN A 161 17.69 2.42 20.78
C ASN A 161 18.33 2.42 22.18
N GLY A 162 18.34 1.26 22.83
CA GLY A 162 19.03 0.96 24.07
C GLY A 162 18.65 1.94 25.15
N LEU A 163 17.50 1.75 25.81
CA LEU A 163 17.01 2.41 27.03
C LEU A 163 18.15 2.72 28.04
N ARG A 164 18.92 3.76 27.74
CA ARG A 164 19.87 4.47 28.59
C ARG A 164 19.26 5.79 29.07
N PHE A 165 17.96 5.99 28.80
CA PHE A 165 17.24 7.26 28.95
C PHE A 165 16.31 7.35 30.17
N TYR A 166 16.26 6.34 31.06
CA TYR A 166 15.61 6.40 32.40
C TYR A 166 14.23 7.12 32.47
N PRO A 167 13.22 6.75 31.66
CA PRO A 167 11.90 7.37 31.73
C PRO A 167 11.21 7.09 33.08
N ASP A 168 10.36 8.01 33.54
CA ASP A 168 9.50 7.79 34.69
C ASP A 168 8.14 7.22 34.27
N VAL A 169 7.64 7.66 33.10
CA VAL A 169 6.41 7.15 32.50
C VAL A 169 6.62 6.93 31.01
N VAL A 170 6.09 5.82 30.51
CA VAL A 170 5.94 5.58 29.07
C VAL A 170 4.44 5.50 28.79
N VAL A 171 4.01 6.13 27.69
CA VAL A 171 2.65 6.16 27.21
C VAL A 171 2.66 5.61 25.79
N LEU A 172 2.05 4.46 25.59
CA LEU A 172 1.77 3.89 24.28
C LEU A 172 0.45 4.46 23.78
N VAL A 173 0.50 5.33 22.79
CA VAL A 173 -0.66 5.91 22.12
C VAL A 173 -1.11 4.94 21.03
N PHE A 174 -2.14 4.17 21.35
CA PHE A 174 -2.67 3.10 20.51
C PHE A 174 -3.73 3.63 19.53
N VAL A 175 -3.66 3.20 18.28
CA VAL A 175 -4.56 3.60 17.18
C VAL A 175 -5.19 2.37 16.51
N GLU A 176 -6.35 2.50 15.88
CA GLU A 176 -7.03 1.40 15.17
C GLU A 176 -6.12 0.68 14.15
N ASN A 177 -5.29 1.42 13.41
CA ASN A 177 -4.42 0.84 12.37
C ASN A 177 -3.28 -0.02 12.92
N ASP A 178 -2.97 0.03 14.22
CA ASP A 178 -2.06 -0.92 14.87
C ASP A 178 -2.60 -2.37 14.78
N PHE A 179 -3.93 -2.52 14.64
CA PHE A 179 -4.59 -3.80 14.32
C PHE A 179 -4.65 -4.10 12.81
N ASP A 180 -4.56 -3.13 11.91
CA ASP A 180 -4.59 -3.39 10.45
C ASP A 180 -3.37 -4.24 9.99
N ASN A 181 -2.24 -4.10 10.68
CA ASN A 181 -1.03 -4.86 10.43
C ASN A 181 -1.12 -6.34 10.84
N PHE A 182 -1.91 -6.66 11.88
CA PHE A 182 -2.25 -8.04 12.23
C PHE A 182 -2.86 -8.80 11.03
N ASN A 183 -3.58 -8.09 10.15
CA ASN A 183 -4.28 -8.66 9.00
C ASN A 183 -3.46 -8.68 7.70
N ARG A 184 -2.30 -8.01 7.66
CA ARG A 184 -1.56 -7.75 6.41
C ARG A 184 -0.68 -8.92 5.94
N GLU A 185 -0.42 -9.90 6.80
CA GLU A 185 0.67 -10.87 6.61
C GLU A 185 0.28 -12.36 6.54
N ALA A 186 -0.99 -12.67 6.28
CA ALA A 186 -1.49 -14.04 6.31
C ALA A 186 -1.30 -14.87 5.02
N PHE A 187 -0.12 -14.95 4.34
CA PHE A 187 0.08 -15.92 3.22
C PHE A 187 1.53 -16.46 3.02
N PRO A 188 1.72 -17.69 2.47
CA PRO A 188 2.98 -18.45 2.44
C PRO A 188 3.92 -18.12 1.25
N LEU A 189 5.24 -18.32 1.41
CA LEU A 189 6.20 -18.33 0.29
C LEU A 189 7.07 -19.60 0.29
N GLY A 190 7.22 -20.16 -0.91
CA GLY A 190 7.87 -21.44 -1.20
C GLY A 190 9.38 -21.52 -0.98
N GLU A 191 9.93 -22.68 -1.33
CA GLU A 191 11.23 -23.21 -0.96
C GLU A 191 12.41 -22.22 -1.14
N MET A 192 13.24 -22.11 -0.09
CA MET A 192 14.46 -21.31 -0.09
C MET A 192 15.46 -21.80 -1.15
N ILE A 193 15.78 -20.95 -2.13
CA ILE A 193 16.90 -21.19 -3.04
C ILE A 193 18.21 -20.91 -2.29
N ASN A 194 18.95 -21.96 -1.95
CA ASN A 194 20.24 -21.83 -1.26
C ASN A 194 21.30 -21.23 -2.21
N ARG A 195 21.85 -20.04 -1.85
CA ARG A 195 22.73 -19.26 -2.73
C ARG A 195 24.19 -19.77 -2.69
N PRO A 196 24.87 -19.91 -3.85
CA PRO A 196 26.27 -20.35 -3.90
C PRO A 196 27.22 -19.48 -3.09
N ALA A 197 28.20 -20.09 -2.41
CA ALA A 197 29.15 -19.39 -1.52
C ALA A 197 29.94 -18.27 -2.20
N VAL A 198 30.27 -18.42 -3.48
CA VAL A 198 31.00 -17.42 -4.27
C VAL A 198 30.20 -16.11 -4.44
N VAL A 199 28.88 -16.19 -4.60
CA VAL A 199 28.00 -15.03 -4.72
C VAL A 199 27.96 -14.26 -3.41
N LYS A 200 27.89 -14.97 -2.27
CA LYS A 200 27.95 -14.37 -0.93
C LYS A 200 29.29 -13.65 -0.68
N ALA A 201 30.40 -14.23 -1.14
CA ALA A 201 31.73 -13.63 -1.00
C ALA A 201 31.91 -12.36 -1.86
N LEU A 202 31.46 -12.39 -3.12
CA LEU A 202 31.51 -11.23 -4.02
C LEU A 202 30.63 -10.08 -3.51
N PHE A 203 29.43 -10.38 -3.02
CA PHE A 203 28.52 -9.38 -2.44
C PHE A 203 29.13 -8.66 -1.22
N ARG A 204 29.89 -9.38 -0.38
CA ARG A 204 30.59 -8.81 0.78
C ARG A 204 31.78 -7.93 0.38
N ARG A 205 32.50 -8.28 -0.69
CA ARG A 205 33.80 -7.66 -1.03
C ARG A 205 33.75 -6.61 -2.13
N SER A 206 32.72 -6.58 -2.98
CA SER A 206 32.65 -5.66 -4.12
C SER A 206 31.42 -4.74 -4.04
N HIS A 207 31.66 -3.44 -3.89
CA HIS A 207 30.61 -2.42 -3.88
C HIS A 207 29.91 -2.29 -5.25
N LEU A 208 30.64 -2.45 -6.36
CA LEU A 208 30.06 -2.44 -7.69
C LEU A 208 29.16 -3.67 -7.91
N PHE A 209 29.61 -4.86 -7.51
CA PHE A 209 28.80 -6.07 -7.58
C PHE A 209 27.55 -5.95 -6.72
N ARG A 210 27.67 -5.38 -5.51
CA ARG A 210 26.53 -5.11 -4.63
C ARG A 210 25.54 -4.15 -5.26
N LEU A 211 26.01 -3.01 -5.78
CA LEU A 211 25.18 -2.00 -6.42
C LEU A 211 24.44 -2.57 -7.64
N VAL A 212 25.15 -3.29 -8.53
CA VAL A 212 24.56 -3.91 -9.72
C VAL A 212 23.60 -5.04 -9.35
N SER A 213 23.97 -5.89 -8.39
CA SER A 213 23.12 -7.01 -7.95
C SER A 213 21.85 -6.56 -7.24
N VAL A 214 21.91 -5.44 -6.50
CA VAL A 214 20.75 -4.82 -5.85
C VAL A 214 19.89 -4.10 -6.90
N ARG A 215 20.49 -3.32 -7.81
CA ARG A 215 19.76 -2.52 -8.80
C ARG A 215 19.10 -3.33 -9.91
N LEU A 216 19.70 -4.45 -10.29
CA LEU A 216 19.20 -5.35 -11.34
C LEU A 216 18.58 -6.64 -10.75
N ASN A 217 18.49 -6.72 -9.42
CA ASN A 217 17.99 -7.86 -8.66
C ASN A 217 18.52 -9.26 -9.06
N LEU A 218 19.74 -9.34 -9.59
CA LEU A 218 20.30 -10.53 -10.28
C LEU A 218 20.34 -11.81 -9.43
N PHE A 219 20.20 -11.70 -8.10
CA PHE A 219 20.08 -12.83 -7.18
C PHE A 219 19.09 -12.57 -6.03
N HIS A 220 18.06 -11.75 -6.25
CA HIS A 220 17.10 -11.37 -5.20
C HIS A 220 17.81 -10.63 -4.03
N PHE A 221 18.67 -9.66 -4.37
CA PHE A 221 19.47 -8.87 -3.41
C PHE A 221 18.87 -7.49 -3.11
N GLY A 222 17.96 -7.00 -3.94
CA GLY A 222 17.38 -5.66 -3.81
C GLY A 222 15.94 -5.66 -4.29
N ALA A 223 15.03 -5.36 -3.35
CA ALA A 223 13.61 -5.08 -3.60
C ALA A 223 12.80 -6.22 -4.25
N GLU A 224 12.69 -7.34 -3.54
CA GLU A 224 11.47 -8.17 -3.44
C GLU A 224 11.74 -9.20 -2.34
N ALA A 225 11.82 -8.70 -1.10
CA ALA A 225 11.78 -9.52 0.10
C ALA A 225 10.61 -8.98 0.90
N ASP A 226 9.47 -9.61 0.66
CA ASP A 226 8.18 -9.31 1.23
C ASP A 226 8.25 -9.32 2.77
N PRO A 227 7.98 -8.20 3.47
CA PRO A 227 7.91 -8.18 4.93
C PRO A 227 6.86 -9.17 5.48
N VAL A 228 5.92 -9.64 4.65
CA VAL A 228 4.91 -10.67 4.95
C VAL A 228 5.50 -12.05 5.28
N ARG A 229 6.78 -12.33 4.96
CA ARG A 229 7.41 -13.60 5.41
C ARG A 229 7.88 -13.56 6.87
N TRP A 230 7.66 -12.46 7.59
CA TRP A 230 7.98 -12.38 9.02
C TRP A 230 6.82 -12.86 9.91
N ASN A 231 5.55 -12.61 9.56
CA ASN A 231 4.40 -13.01 10.40
C ASN A 231 3.68 -14.29 9.98
N GLN A 232 4.32 -15.26 9.32
CA GLN A 232 3.63 -16.51 8.94
C GLN A 232 3.21 -17.40 10.14
N ASP A 233 3.53 -17.02 11.39
CA ASP A 233 3.08 -17.68 12.63
C ASP A 233 2.12 -16.83 13.51
N ALA A 234 1.74 -15.61 13.12
CA ALA A 234 1.15 -14.60 14.02
C ALA A 234 -0.38 -14.69 14.26
N ILE A 235 -0.90 -15.90 14.49
CA ILE A 235 -2.18 -16.08 15.21
C ILE A 235 -1.97 -16.85 16.53
N GLY A 236 -0.72 -17.26 16.83
CA GLY A 236 -0.27 -17.67 18.18
C GLY A 236 0.47 -16.57 18.95
N ASP A 237 1.19 -15.71 18.22
CA ASP A 237 2.07 -14.63 18.73
C ASP A 237 1.64 -13.27 18.14
N ASN A 238 0.59 -12.65 18.70
CA ASN A 238 0.05 -11.38 18.20
C ASN A 238 1.02 -10.21 18.50
N ASN A 239 1.45 -9.44 17.50
CA ASN A 239 2.29 -8.23 17.67
C ASN A 239 1.72 -7.22 18.70
N VAL A 240 0.40 -7.14 18.86
CA VAL A 240 -0.20 -6.29 19.90
C VAL A 240 -0.07 -6.94 21.28
N THR A 241 -0.41 -8.23 21.43
CA THR A 241 -0.31 -8.94 22.72
C THR A 241 1.14 -9.12 23.18
N GLU A 242 2.03 -9.55 22.30
CA GLU A 242 3.46 -9.65 22.58
C GLU A 242 4.09 -8.27 22.79
N GLY A 243 3.69 -7.27 21.99
CA GLY A 243 4.11 -5.89 22.20
C GLY A 243 3.72 -5.39 23.59
N LEU A 244 2.50 -5.64 24.05
CA LEU A 244 2.05 -5.30 25.41
C LEU A 244 2.75 -6.12 26.49
N SER A 245 2.92 -7.43 26.29
CA SER A 245 3.69 -8.29 27.21
C SER A 245 5.11 -7.76 27.38
N ARG A 246 5.78 -7.47 26.26
CA ARG A 246 7.13 -6.92 26.24
C ARG A 246 7.19 -5.53 26.85
N TYR A 247 6.18 -4.71 26.58
CA TYR A 247 6.07 -3.38 27.15
C TYR A 247 6.00 -3.43 28.68
N ARG A 248 5.24 -4.39 29.23
CA ARG A 248 5.20 -4.66 30.67
C ARG A 248 6.55 -5.15 31.21
N GLU A 249 7.19 -6.10 30.53
CA GLU A 249 8.52 -6.59 30.95
C GLU A 249 9.57 -5.48 31.00
N LEU A 250 9.54 -4.55 30.04
CA LEU A 250 10.44 -3.40 30.02
C LEU A 250 10.12 -2.42 31.15
N ALA A 251 8.84 -2.21 31.44
CA ALA A 251 8.42 -1.39 32.57
C ALA A 251 8.98 -1.95 33.89
N ASP A 252 8.87 -3.26 34.11
CA ASP A 252 9.40 -3.93 35.31
C ASP A 252 10.93 -3.90 35.36
N ARG A 253 11.60 -4.12 34.22
CA ARG A 253 13.06 -4.12 34.14
C ARG A 253 13.67 -2.75 34.39
N TYR A 254 13.06 -1.70 33.84
CA TYR A 254 13.63 -0.34 33.85
C TYR A 254 12.93 0.61 34.85
N GLY A 255 11.89 0.15 35.53
CA GLY A 255 11.23 0.85 36.63
C GLY A 255 10.36 2.04 36.21
N PHE A 256 9.84 2.05 34.99
CA PHE A 256 8.92 3.10 34.52
C PHE A 256 7.46 2.69 34.64
N GLN A 257 6.55 3.65 34.74
CA GLN A 257 5.11 3.39 34.72
C GLN A 257 4.60 3.22 33.28
N PRO A 258 4.00 2.08 32.91
CA PRO A 258 3.41 1.91 31.58
C PRO A 258 1.97 2.44 31.56
N LEU A 259 1.57 3.07 30.46
CA LEU A 259 0.20 3.49 30.18
C LEU A 259 -0.13 3.23 28.70
N VAL A 260 -1.38 2.82 28.42
CA VAL A 260 -1.95 2.78 27.07
C VAL A 260 -2.98 3.91 26.93
N ALA A 261 -2.77 4.85 26.01
CA ALA A 261 -3.72 5.90 25.67
C ALA A 261 -4.36 5.58 24.32
N ILE A 262 -5.67 5.47 24.25
CA ILE A 262 -6.38 5.01 23.05
C ILE A 262 -6.86 6.23 22.27
N TRP A 263 -6.33 6.39 21.06
CA TRP A 263 -6.67 7.45 20.13
C TRP A 263 -8.03 7.17 19.46
N PRO A 264 -8.95 8.15 19.41
CA PRO A 264 -10.25 7.96 18.79
C PRO A 264 -10.20 8.17 17.27
N ARG A 265 -11.27 7.74 16.59
CA ARG A 265 -11.54 8.11 15.20
C ARG A 265 -12.44 9.35 15.14
N PHE A 266 -12.06 10.32 14.31
CA PHE A 266 -12.79 11.57 14.15
C PHE A 266 -13.62 11.55 12.87
N LEU A 267 -14.91 11.25 13.00
CA LEU A 267 -15.83 11.27 11.87
C LEU A 267 -16.48 12.65 11.72
N ASP A 268 -17.20 12.84 10.63
CA ASP A 268 -17.87 14.10 10.31
C ASP A 268 -18.90 14.51 11.37
N ASP A 269 -19.57 13.55 12.00
CA ASP A 269 -20.70 13.75 12.90
C ASP A 269 -20.46 13.25 14.33
N ARG A 270 -19.37 12.51 14.57
CA ARG A 270 -19.09 11.90 15.88
C ARG A 270 -17.60 11.64 16.12
N ILE A 271 -17.25 11.56 17.39
CA ILE A 271 -15.96 11.05 17.86
C ILE A 271 -16.20 9.62 18.33
N ALA A 272 -15.56 8.66 17.67
CA ALA A 272 -15.81 7.24 17.89
C ALA A 272 -14.62 6.56 18.54
N ASP A 273 -14.89 5.74 19.55
CA ASP A 273 -13.99 4.65 19.91
C ASP A 273 -14.25 3.50 18.94
N VAL A 274 -13.21 2.97 18.30
CA VAL A 274 -13.40 1.87 17.36
C VAL A 274 -13.47 0.55 18.11
N CYS A 275 -14.70 0.09 18.33
CA CYS A 275 -15.00 -1.14 19.05
C CYS A 275 -15.16 -2.29 18.07
N PHE A 276 -14.47 -3.38 18.37
CA PHE A 276 -14.36 -4.53 17.49
C PHE A 276 -14.89 -5.84 18.11
N MET A 277 -15.50 -5.76 19.30
CA MET A 277 -16.08 -6.92 19.96
C MET A 277 -17.41 -7.29 19.31
N PRO A 278 -17.64 -8.57 18.98
CA PRO A 278 -18.98 -9.07 18.68
C PRO A 278 -19.92 -8.87 19.90
N GLN A 279 -21.22 -8.73 19.64
CA GLN A 279 -22.31 -8.71 20.64
C GLN A 279 -22.45 -7.45 21.53
N GLY A 280 -22.37 -6.24 20.96
CA GLY A 280 -22.89 -5.04 21.65
C GLY A 280 -22.09 -4.58 22.88
N SER A 281 -20.90 -5.16 23.12
CA SER A 281 -19.99 -4.68 24.15
C SER A 281 -19.45 -3.29 23.77
N LYS A 282 -19.47 -2.35 24.72
CA LYS A 282 -18.87 -1.01 24.56
C LYS A 282 -17.37 -0.99 24.84
N GLN A 283 -16.77 -2.14 25.13
CA GLN A 283 -15.37 -2.30 25.53
C GLN A 283 -14.45 -2.57 24.33
N LEU A 284 -13.29 -1.91 24.29
CA LEU A 284 -12.34 -2.04 23.18
C LEU A 284 -11.43 -3.24 23.42
N VAL A 285 -11.09 -3.95 22.34
CA VAL A 285 -10.18 -5.12 22.39
C VAL A 285 -8.86 -4.75 23.04
N ILE A 286 -8.30 -3.58 22.72
CA ILE A 286 -7.03 -3.12 23.30
C ILE A 286 -7.09 -2.93 24.82
N GLU A 287 -8.22 -2.50 25.38
CA GLU A 287 -8.37 -2.39 26.84
C GLU A 287 -8.32 -3.77 27.50
N TYR A 288 -8.89 -4.78 26.84
CA TYR A 288 -8.80 -6.17 27.27
C TYR A 288 -7.35 -6.68 27.23
N LEU A 289 -6.66 -6.47 26.10
CA LEU A 289 -5.28 -6.92 25.93
C LEU A 289 -4.32 -6.23 26.90
N ALA A 290 -4.43 -4.92 27.08
CA ALA A 290 -3.62 -4.18 28.06
C ALA A 290 -3.89 -4.66 29.48
N ALA A 291 -5.16 -4.91 29.81
CA ALA A 291 -5.53 -5.46 31.09
C ALA A 291 -5.01 -6.88 31.32
N MET A 292 -4.81 -7.74 30.31
CA MET A 292 -4.14 -9.05 30.49
C MET A 292 -2.68 -8.94 30.96
N HIS A 293 -2.03 -7.79 30.73
CA HIS A 293 -0.65 -7.55 31.12
C HIS A 293 -0.51 -6.54 32.27
N ASP A 294 -1.60 -6.25 32.99
CA ASP A 294 -1.63 -5.29 34.10
C ASP A 294 -1.09 -3.90 33.70
N ILE A 295 -1.47 -3.47 32.48
CA ILE A 295 -1.15 -2.15 31.94
C ILE A 295 -2.42 -1.30 32.00
N PRO A 296 -2.40 -0.13 32.66
CA PRO A 296 -3.55 0.76 32.67
C PRO A 296 -3.82 1.30 31.26
N SER A 297 -5.10 1.41 30.91
CA SER A 297 -5.54 1.97 29.62
C SER A 297 -6.57 3.07 29.81
N VAL A 298 -6.53 4.09 28.95
CA VAL A 298 -7.46 5.24 28.98
C VAL A 298 -7.90 5.62 27.57
N ARG A 299 -9.17 6.02 27.42
CA ARG A 299 -9.71 6.50 26.14
C ARG A 299 -9.62 8.01 26.05
N LEU A 300 -8.98 8.52 25.01
CA LEU A 300 -8.94 9.97 24.79
C LEU A 300 -10.28 10.52 24.25
N SER A 301 -11.14 9.67 23.67
CA SER A 301 -12.42 10.06 23.07
C SER A 301 -13.33 10.85 24.00
N GLU A 302 -13.31 10.56 25.30
CA GLU A 302 -14.15 11.25 26.28
C GLU A 302 -13.70 12.71 26.47
N PHE A 303 -12.39 12.96 26.51
CA PHE A 303 -11.83 14.31 26.59
C PHE A 303 -12.19 15.12 25.35
N PHE A 304 -12.01 14.52 24.16
CA PHE A 304 -12.41 15.15 22.91
C PHE A 304 -13.91 15.44 22.85
N ARG A 305 -14.77 14.53 23.32
CA ARG A 305 -16.23 14.73 23.35
C ARG A 305 -16.62 15.88 24.28
N ARG A 306 -16.05 15.96 25.48
CA ARG A 306 -16.29 17.07 26.42
C ARG A 306 -15.83 18.40 25.84
N HIS A 307 -14.60 18.47 25.35
CA HIS A 307 -14.06 19.67 24.71
C HIS A 307 -14.90 20.10 23.51
N HIS A 308 -15.39 19.16 22.71
CA HIS A 308 -16.26 19.46 21.58
C HIS A 308 -17.63 20.00 22.02
N ALA A 309 -18.25 19.42 23.06
CA ALA A 309 -19.52 19.87 23.59
C ALA A 309 -19.45 21.28 24.21
N GLU A 310 -18.31 21.64 24.80
CA GLU A 310 -18.07 22.97 25.37
C GLU A 310 -17.77 24.04 24.31
N SER A 311 -17.49 23.62 23.06
CA SER A 311 -17.13 24.53 22.00
C SER A 311 -18.36 25.04 21.22
N ALA A 312 -18.55 26.35 21.15
CA ALA A 312 -19.76 27.00 20.60
C ALA A 312 -19.92 26.95 19.06
N GLY A 313 -19.28 26.01 18.36
CA GLY A 313 -19.22 25.98 16.89
C GLY A 313 -19.49 24.61 16.29
N ALA A 314 -20.35 24.56 15.27
CA ALA A 314 -20.77 23.37 14.52
C ALA A 314 -19.69 22.80 13.56
N VAL A 315 -18.41 22.95 13.90
CA VAL A 315 -17.31 22.41 13.08
C VAL A 315 -17.21 20.91 13.30
N LYS A 316 -17.35 20.13 12.23
CA LYS A 316 -17.27 18.67 12.22
C LYS A 316 -16.01 18.17 12.95
N PRO A 317 -16.10 17.16 13.86
CA PRO A 317 -14.95 16.65 14.60
C PRO A 317 -13.77 16.26 13.74
N ARG A 318 -14.02 15.59 12.59
CA ARG A 318 -12.99 15.26 11.59
C ARG A 318 -12.15 16.47 11.21
N LEU A 319 -12.79 17.58 10.83
CA LEU A 319 -12.08 18.79 10.37
C LEU A 319 -11.42 19.56 11.51
N ARG A 320 -11.93 19.39 12.74
CA ARG A 320 -11.43 20.13 13.90
C ARG A 320 -10.22 19.45 14.54
N TYR A 321 -10.30 18.16 14.78
CA TYR A 321 -9.33 17.43 15.60
C TYR A 321 -8.41 16.51 14.78
N SER A 322 -8.73 16.28 13.50
CA SER A 322 -7.84 15.55 12.58
C SER A 322 -7.42 16.42 11.40
N SER A 323 -6.41 15.98 10.65
CA SER A 323 -5.97 16.57 9.38
C SER A 323 -6.99 16.41 8.24
N GLY A 324 -8.21 15.98 8.56
CA GLY A 324 -9.29 15.69 7.61
C GLY A 324 -9.36 14.22 7.20
N ASP A 325 -8.43 13.38 7.64
CA ASP A 325 -8.34 11.96 7.29
C ASP A 325 -8.86 11.02 8.39
N GLU A 326 -9.57 11.56 9.38
CA GLU A 326 -10.19 10.86 10.51
C GLU A 326 -9.22 10.35 11.58
N LEU A 327 -7.92 10.32 11.32
CA LEU A 327 -6.92 9.65 12.15
C LEU A 327 -5.80 10.58 12.62
N HIS A 328 -5.13 11.28 11.71
CA HIS A 328 -3.95 12.06 12.09
C HIS A 328 -4.37 13.36 12.77
N PRO A 329 -3.71 13.78 13.86
CA PRO A 329 -4.13 14.96 14.61
C PRO A 329 -3.97 16.24 13.79
N SER A 330 -4.93 17.15 13.96
CA SER A 330 -4.74 18.58 13.65
C SER A 330 -3.94 19.26 14.79
N PRO A 331 -3.50 20.53 14.65
CA PRO A 331 -2.90 21.27 15.76
C PRO A 331 -3.80 21.34 17.01
N GLU A 332 -5.10 21.55 16.81
CA GLU A 332 -6.10 21.55 17.89
C GLU A 332 -6.28 20.14 18.48
N GLY A 333 -6.26 19.10 17.64
CA GLY A 333 -6.27 17.71 18.05
C GLY A 333 -5.11 17.38 19.00
N SER A 334 -3.90 17.79 18.63
CA SER A 334 -2.70 17.61 19.45
C SER A 334 -2.78 18.34 20.78
N ARG A 335 -3.28 19.58 20.80
CA ARG A 335 -3.46 20.37 22.03
C ARG A 335 -4.42 19.69 23.00
N VAL A 336 -5.59 19.27 22.53
CA VAL A 336 -6.59 18.58 23.37
C VAL A 336 -6.06 17.25 23.90
N ALA A 337 -5.32 16.49 23.08
CA ALA A 337 -4.66 15.27 23.51
C ALA A 337 -3.61 15.53 24.60
N ALA A 338 -2.78 16.56 24.45
CA ALA A 338 -1.80 16.95 25.46
C ALA A 338 -2.45 17.36 26.79
N GLU A 339 -3.54 18.13 26.75
CA GLU A 339 -4.32 18.50 27.93
C GLU A 339 -4.93 17.29 28.64
N ALA A 340 -5.45 16.34 27.86
CA ALA A 340 -5.96 15.07 28.39
C ALA A 340 -4.84 14.27 29.07
N LEU A 341 -3.71 14.08 28.40
CA LEU A 341 -2.56 13.35 28.93
C LEU A 341 -2.02 14.00 30.21
N LYS A 342 -1.91 15.33 30.28
CA LYS A 342 -1.48 16.02 31.51
C LYS A 342 -2.39 15.69 32.69
N ARG A 343 -3.71 15.67 32.49
CA ARG A 343 -4.68 15.32 33.55
C ARG A 343 -4.51 13.86 33.98
N ILE A 344 -4.44 12.94 33.01
CA ILE A 344 -4.28 11.51 33.25
C ILE A 344 -2.98 11.22 34.02
N LEU A 345 -1.88 11.82 33.60
CA LEU A 345 -0.56 11.64 34.22
C LEU A 345 -0.46 12.24 35.62
N ALA A 346 -1.27 13.25 35.94
CA ALA A 346 -1.40 13.78 37.29
C ALA A 346 -2.18 12.83 38.20
N ASP A 347 -3.26 12.23 37.70
CA ASP A 347 -4.02 11.20 38.43
C ASP A 347 -3.17 9.94 38.69
N LEU A 348 -2.39 9.51 37.69
CA LEU A 348 -1.47 8.38 37.80
C LEU A 348 -0.42 8.59 38.91
N ASN A 349 0.12 9.81 39.03
CA ASN A 349 1.12 10.15 40.06
C ASN A 349 0.60 10.00 41.50
N VAL A 350 -0.69 10.28 41.73
CA VAL A 350 -1.31 10.19 43.07
C VAL A 350 -1.99 8.84 43.31
N GLY A 351 -1.72 7.84 42.47
CA GLY A 351 -2.27 6.49 42.60
C GLY A 351 -3.77 6.40 42.32
N ARG A 352 -4.38 7.41 41.69
CA ARG A 352 -5.76 7.29 41.22
C ARG A 352 -5.76 6.42 39.98
N ALA A 353 -6.50 5.31 40.01
CA ALA A 353 -6.68 4.47 38.84
C ALA A 353 -7.24 5.33 37.70
N PRO A 354 -6.56 5.44 36.55
CA PRO A 354 -7.00 6.26 35.43
C PRO A 354 -8.24 5.64 34.78
N SER A 355 -9.43 5.87 35.34
CA SER A 355 -10.73 5.31 34.92
C SER A 355 -10.66 3.89 34.34
N ALA A 356 -9.81 3.03 34.91
CA ALA A 356 -9.64 1.67 34.44
C ALA A 356 -10.88 0.94 34.90
N ARG A 357 -11.83 0.74 33.99
CA ARG A 357 -12.97 -0.13 34.25
C ARG A 357 -12.37 -1.48 34.64
N GLU A 358 -12.62 -1.97 35.86
CA GLU A 358 -12.15 -3.31 36.24
C GLU A 358 -12.74 -4.31 35.24
N ILE A 359 -11.85 -4.98 34.49
CA ILE A 359 -12.24 -6.01 33.53
C ILE A 359 -12.22 -7.32 34.30
N PRO A 360 -13.35 -8.03 34.42
CA PRO A 360 -13.36 -9.36 35.04
C PRO A 360 -12.45 -10.29 34.24
N ARG A 361 -11.32 -10.70 34.84
CA ARG A 361 -10.38 -11.66 34.24
C ARG A 361 -10.89 -13.08 34.45
N SER A 362 -11.10 -13.81 33.37
CA SER A 362 -11.36 -15.25 33.38
C SER A 362 -10.71 -15.92 32.17
N ALA A 363 -10.31 -17.19 32.29
CA ALA A 363 -9.76 -17.94 31.16
C ALA A 363 -10.72 -17.98 29.96
N GLN A 364 -12.02 -17.92 30.23
CA GLN A 364 -13.07 -17.85 29.20
C GLN A 364 -13.10 -16.49 28.50
N SER A 365 -13.00 -15.38 29.24
CA SER A 365 -12.95 -14.05 28.64
C SER A 365 -11.68 -13.85 27.81
N ASP A 366 -10.55 -14.48 28.19
CA ASP A 366 -9.29 -14.40 27.45
C ASP A 366 -9.40 -15.10 26.09
N ALA A 367 -9.97 -16.30 26.08
CA ALA A 367 -10.23 -17.06 24.87
C ALA A 367 -11.26 -16.36 23.96
N GLU A 368 -12.30 -15.76 24.53
CA GLU A 368 -13.32 -15.00 23.80
C GLU A 368 -12.76 -13.72 23.18
N ALA A 369 -11.87 -13.00 23.88
CA ALA A 369 -11.21 -11.81 23.34
C ALA A 369 -10.25 -12.14 22.19
N VAL A 370 -9.47 -13.21 22.32
CA VAL A 370 -8.59 -13.71 21.25
C VAL A 370 -9.41 -14.19 20.04
N ALA A 371 -10.51 -14.92 20.28
CA ALA A 371 -11.40 -15.37 19.22
C ALA A 371 -12.12 -14.19 18.53
N ALA A 372 -12.54 -13.18 19.28
CA ALA A 372 -13.15 -11.96 18.75
C ALA A 372 -12.18 -11.14 17.90
N ALA A 373 -10.94 -10.96 18.36
CA ALA A 373 -9.88 -10.30 17.59
C ALA A 373 -9.57 -11.03 16.27
N LYS A 374 -9.55 -12.37 16.32
CA LYS A 374 -9.35 -13.23 15.14
C LYS A 374 -10.52 -13.15 14.15
N ALA A 375 -11.76 -13.26 14.63
CA ALA A 375 -12.96 -13.18 13.80
C ALA A 375 -13.15 -11.78 13.18
N LEU A 376 -12.74 -10.74 13.89
CA LEU A 376 -12.75 -9.37 13.37
C LEU A 376 -11.71 -9.18 12.26
N GLY A 377 -10.49 -9.70 12.41
CA GLY A 377 -9.48 -9.63 11.34
C GLY A 377 -9.98 -10.19 10.01
N GLN A 378 -10.84 -11.21 10.09
CA GLN A 378 -11.53 -11.83 8.94
C GLN A 378 -12.72 -11.01 8.40
N ALA A 379 -13.28 -10.09 9.18
CA ALA A 379 -14.44 -9.27 8.82
C ALA A 379 -14.08 -7.84 8.36
N GLN A 380 -12.79 -7.50 8.28
CA GLN A 380 -12.31 -6.17 7.91
C GLN A 380 -12.31 -5.96 6.38
N PRO A 381 -12.60 -4.74 5.86
CA PRO A 381 -12.57 -4.42 4.42
C PRO A 381 -11.21 -4.69 3.74
N ASN A 382 -10.12 -4.68 4.52
CA ASN A 382 -8.79 -5.02 4.03
C ASN A 382 -8.61 -6.54 3.78
N TYR A 383 -9.38 -7.40 4.45
CA TYR A 383 -9.39 -8.86 4.22
C TYR A 383 -9.94 -9.20 2.82
N ALA A 384 -11.03 -8.52 2.42
CA ALA A 384 -11.57 -8.62 1.05
C ALA A 384 -10.56 -8.15 0.00
N ARG A 385 -9.80 -7.09 0.29
CA ARG A 385 -8.72 -6.59 -0.58
C ARG A 385 -7.56 -7.56 -0.72
N VAL A 386 -7.18 -8.26 0.35
CA VAL A 386 -6.12 -9.28 0.33
C VAL A 386 -6.52 -10.46 -0.54
N HIS A 387 -7.69 -11.06 -0.30
CA HIS A 387 -8.24 -12.14 -1.11
C HIS A 387 -8.41 -11.72 -2.58
N ASN A 388 -8.87 -10.49 -2.84
CA ASN A 388 -8.92 -9.96 -4.21
C ASN A 388 -7.52 -9.84 -4.85
N ARG A 389 -6.49 -9.44 -4.09
CA ARG A 389 -5.13 -9.34 -4.62
C ARG A 389 -4.55 -10.72 -4.92
N MET A 390 -4.74 -11.69 -4.03
CA MET A 390 -4.34 -13.07 -4.25
C MET A 390 -5.04 -13.72 -5.44
N GLY A 391 -6.36 -13.54 -5.54
CA GLY A 391 -7.12 -13.99 -6.68
C GLY A 391 -6.56 -13.40 -7.98
N THR A 392 -6.12 -12.14 -7.96
CA THR A 392 -5.47 -11.49 -9.11
C THR A 392 -4.12 -12.13 -9.45
N GLU A 393 -3.30 -12.48 -8.45
CA GLU A 393 -2.03 -13.18 -8.69
C GLU A 393 -2.24 -14.60 -9.23
N PHE A 394 -3.18 -15.37 -8.67
CA PHE A 394 -3.56 -16.68 -9.23
C PHE A 394 -4.11 -16.57 -10.65
N LEU A 395 -4.92 -15.54 -10.93
CA LEU A 395 -5.44 -15.27 -12.26
C LEU A 395 -4.33 -14.95 -13.27
N LYS A 396 -3.28 -14.21 -12.87
CA LYS A 396 -2.08 -13.97 -13.69
C LYS A 396 -1.29 -15.26 -13.94
N MET A 397 -1.20 -16.14 -12.95
CA MET A 397 -0.55 -17.45 -13.07
C MET A 397 -1.39 -18.49 -13.85
N GLY A 398 -2.62 -18.15 -14.27
CA GLY A 398 -3.52 -19.08 -14.94
C GLY A 398 -4.18 -20.11 -14.03
N LYS A 399 -4.04 -19.98 -12.71
CA LYS A 399 -4.63 -20.86 -11.69
C LYS A 399 -6.08 -20.43 -11.41
N LEU A 400 -6.96 -20.74 -12.36
CA LEU A 400 -8.31 -20.18 -12.40
C LEU A 400 -9.22 -20.66 -11.26
N ALA A 401 -9.06 -21.90 -10.80
CA ALA A 401 -9.89 -22.45 -9.71
C ALA A 401 -9.55 -21.78 -8.37
N GLU A 402 -8.25 -21.62 -8.09
CA GLU A 402 -7.73 -20.92 -6.93
C GLU A 402 -8.11 -19.44 -6.96
N ALA A 403 -7.95 -18.78 -8.12
CA ALA A 403 -8.39 -17.40 -8.30
C ALA A 403 -9.88 -17.22 -7.97
N ALA A 404 -10.74 -18.12 -8.45
CA ALA A 404 -12.17 -18.06 -8.17
C ALA A 404 -12.49 -18.29 -6.69
N ALA A 405 -11.76 -19.18 -6.00
CA ALA A 405 -11.92 -19.39 -4.57
C ALA A 405 -11.55 -18.14 -3.78
N GLU A 406 -10.41 -17.51 -4.10
CA GLU A 406 -9.97 -16.28 -3.44
C GLU A 406 -10.95 -15.12 -3.67
N PHE A 407 -11.42 -14.89 -4.91
CA PHE A 407 -12.42 -13.85 -5.14
C PHE A 407 -13.75 -14.11 -4.43
N LYS A 408 -14.15 -15.38 -4.23
CA LYS A 408 -15.32 -15.71 -3.41
C LYS A 408 -15.09 -15.37 -1.94
N GLN A 409 -13.93 -15.71 -1.39
CA GLN A 409 -13.56 -15.32 -0.03
C GLN A 409 -13.56 -13.79 0.13
N ALA A 410 -13.09 -13.06 -0.89
CA ALA A 410 -13.17 -11.60 -0.90
C ALA A 410 -14.62 -11.08 -0.83
N LEU A 411 -15.55 -11.74 -1.52
CA LEU A 411 -16.96 -11.37 -1.56
C LEU A 411 -17.78 -11.88 -0.37
N GLU A 412 -17.34 -12.95 0.29
CA GLU A 412 -17.87 -13.38 1.58
C GLU A 412 -17.54 -12.33 2.66
N ALA A 413 -16.33 -11.76 2.60
CA ALA A 413 -15.88 -10.72 3.52
C ALA A 413 -16.47 -9.32 3.22
N ASP A 414 -16.54 -8.92 1.95
CA ASP A 414 -17.21 -7.70 1.51
C ASP A 414 -18.06 -7.95 0.24
N PRO A 415 -19.38 -8.22 0.42
CA PRO A 415 -20.31 -8.42 -0.70
C PRO A 415 -20.54 -7.18 -1.56
N THR A 416 -20.00 -6.02 -1.19
CA THR A 416 -20.11 -4.75 -1.93
C THR A 416 -18.83 -4.41 -2.70
N TYR A 417 -17.82 -5.27 -2.67
CA TYR A 417 -16.55 -5.01 -3.34
C TYR A 417 -16.65 -5.21 -4.86
N ALA A 418 -17.01 -4.15 -5.57
CA ALA A 418 -17.18 -4.14 -7.03
C ALA A 418 -15.96 -4.72 -7.79
N GLY A 419 -14.74 -4.43 -7.31
CA GLY A 419 -13.49 -4.95 -7.91
C GLY A 419 -13.39 -6.49 -7.86
N ALA A 420 -13.75 -7.10 -6.74
CA ALA A 420 -13.75 -8.56 -6.59
C ALA A 420 -14.83 -9.23 -7.44
N HIS A 421 -16.01 -8.62 -7.55
CA HIS A 421 -17.05 -9.08 -8.50
C HIS A 421 -16.54 -9.05 -9.95
N ASN A 422 -15.93 -7.95 -10.40
CA ASN A 422 -15.35 -7.88 -11.75
C ASN A 422 -14.29 -8.98 -11.98
N ASN A 423 -13.38 -9.18 -11.03
CA ASN A 423 -12.32 -10.16 -11.18
C ASN A 423 -12.81 -11.61 -11.11
N LEU A 424 -13.81 -11.90 -10.29
CA LEU A 424 -14.50 -13.19 -10.30
C LEU A 424 -15.20 -13.43 -11.65
N GLY A 425 -15.82 -12.39 -12.22
CA GLY A 425 -16.42 -12.44 -13.56
C GLY A 425 -15.41 -12.80 -14.65
N ILE A 426 -14.23 -12.17 -14.65
CA ILE A 426 -13.13 -12.50 -15.58
C ILE A 426 -12.71 -13.96 -15.41
N THR A 427 -12.57 -14.41 -14.16
CA THR A 427 -12.13 -15.77 -13.84
C THR A 427 -13.15 -16.81 -14.29
N TYR A 428 -14.43 -16.59 -14.03
CA TYR A 428 -15.52 -17.44 -14.49
C TYR A 428 -15.62 -17.50 -16.01
N GLU A 429 -15.40 -16.40 -16.70
CA GLU A 429 -15.40 -16.42 -18.15
C GLU A 429 -14.26 -17.29 -18.69
N ARG A 430 -13.06 -17.18 -18.13
CA ARG A 430 -11.92 -18.05 -18.51
C ARG A 430 -12.16 -19.52 -18.17
N LEU A 431 -12.99 -19.81 -17.16
CA LEU A 431 -13.44 -21.15 -16.81
C LEU A 431 -14.63 -21.64 -17.66
N GLY A 432 -15.18 -20.81 -18.57
CA GLY A 432 -16.36 -21.15 -19.37
C GLY A 432 -17.67 -21.21 -18.57
N ARG A 433 -17.74 -20.54 -17.42
CA ARG A 433 -18.91 -20.52 -16.52
C ARG A 433 -19.90 -19.43 -16.90
N GLU A 434 -21.19 -19.73 -16.83
CA GLU A 434 -22.26 -18.80 -17.23
C GLU A 434 -22.43 -17.64 -16.23
N GLU A 435 -22.05 -17.86 -14.96
CA GLU A 435 -22.14 -16.89 -13.87
C GLU A 435 -21.29 -15.62 -14.09
N ALA A 436 -20.35 -15.64 -15.06
CA ALA A 436 -19.49 -14.49 -15.37
C ALA A 436 -20.29 -13.20 -15.65
N GLN A 437 -21.39 -13.31 -16.40
CA GLN A 437 -22.24 -12.17 -16.74
C GLN A 437 -22.82 -11.52 -15.48
N THR A 438 -23.38 -12.34 -14.58
CA THR A 438 -24.01 -11.87 -13.33
C THR A 438 -23.00 -11.16 -12.43
N GLN A 439 -21.74 -11.58 -12.43
CA GLN A 439 -20.69 -10.91 -11.64
C GLN A 439 -20.36 -9.51 -12.20
N PHE A 440 -20.31 -9.34 -13.52
CA PHE A 440 -20.12 -8.02 -14.12
C PHE A 440 -21.33 -7.10 -13.89
N GLU A 441 -22.55 -7.61 -14.04
CA GLU A 441 -23.78 -6.87 -13.74
C GLU A 441 -23.79 -6.41 -12.27
N ARG A 442 -23.37 -7.27 -11.33
CA ARG A 442 -23.26 -6.91 -9.92
C ARG A 442 -22.18 -5.84 -9.67
N ALA A 443 -21.03 -5.94 -10.33
CA ALA A 443 -19.98 -4.93 -10.24
C ALA A 443 -20.47 -3.55 -10.72
N ILE A 444 -21.23 -3.51 -11.82
CA ILE A 444 -21.86 -2.29 -12.36
C ILE A 444 -22.92 -1.74 -11.41
N GLN A 445 -23.77 -2.61 -10.84
CA GLN A 445 -24.80 -2.18 -9.88
C GLN A 445 -24.17 -1.51 -8.64
N LEU A 446 -23.03 -2.03 -8.17
CA LEU A 446 -22.30 -1.49 -7.02
C LEU A 446 -21.49 -0.24 -7.37
N ARG A 447 -20.97 -0.16 -8.60
CA ARG A 447 -20.19 0.96 -9.11
C ARG A 447 -20.59 1.25 -10.56
N PRO A 448 -21.57 2.15 -10.79
CA PRO A 448 -22.09 2.45 -12.13
C PRO A 448 -21.10 3.10 -13.09
N ASP A 449 -19.98 3.64 -12.59
CA ASP A 449 -18.90 4.23 -13.39
C ASP A 449 -17.71 3.25 -13.58
N PHE A 450 -17.92 1.94 -13.35
CA PHE A 450 -16.83 0.96 -13.45
C PHE A 450 -16.55 0.54 -14.90
N THR A 451 -15.74 1.34 -15.59
CA THR A 451 -15.36 1.16 -17.01
C THR A 451 -15.02 -0.28 -17.40
N HIS A 452 -14.17 -0.96 -16.63
CA HIS A 452 -13.76 -2.34 -16.95
C HIS A 452 -14.91 -3.35 -16.88
N ALA A 453 -15.86 -3.18 -15.96
CA ALA A 453 -17.00 -4.08 -15.83
C ALA A 453 -17.98 -3.93 -17.00
N HIS A 454 -18.26 -2.69 -17.42
CA HIS A 454 -19.05 -2.40 -18.63
C HIS A 454 -18.41 -3.00 -19.89
N PHE A 455 -17.11 -2.79 -20.09
CA PHE A 455 -16.37 -3.35 -21.23
C PHE A 455 -16.40 -4.89 -21.24
N ASN A 456 -16.18 -5.53 -20.09
CA ASN A 456 -16.22 -6.98 -19.97
C ASN A 456 -17.63 -7.56 -20.21
N LEU A 457 -18.67 -6.90 -19.70
CA LEU A 457 -20.06 -7.29 -19.95
C LEU A 457 -20.39 -7.20 -21.44
N ALA A 458 -20.02 -6.10 -22.10
CA ALA A 458 -20.21 -5.93 -23.54
C ALA A 458 -19.58 -7.07 -24.35
N ARG A 459 -18.38 -7.49 -23.97
CA ARG A 459 -17.67 -8.58 -24.63
C ARG A 459 -18.35 -9.92 -24.48
N ILE A 460 -18.90 -10.24 -23.30
CA ILE A 460 -19.72 -11.44 -23.12
C ILE A 460 -21.01 -11.36 -23.94
N LEU A 461 -21.68 -10.21 -23.95
CA LEU A 461 -22.92 -10.01 -24.72
C LEU A 461 -22.68 -10.19 -26.22
N MET A 462 -21.55 -9.70 -26.75
CA MET A 462 -21.13 -9.93 -28.14
C MET A 462 -20.94 -11.43 -28.44
N LYS A 463 -20.25 -12.17 -27.57
CA LYS A 463 -20.07 -13.62 -27.73
C LYS A 463 -21.40 -14.39 -27.71
N LYS A 464 -22.38 -13.91 -26.94
CA LYS A 464 -23.75 -14.47 -26.87
C LYS A 464 -24.67 -13.99 -28.01
N GLY A 465 -24.17 -13.21 -28.98
CA GLY A 465 -24.97 -12.68 -30.10
C GLY A 465 -25.92 -11.54 -29.72
N ARG A 466 -25.83 -11.00 -28.50
CA ARG A 466 -26.69 -9.90 -27.99
C ARG A 466 -26.11 -8.53 -28.36
N GLY A 467 -25.97 -8.28 -29.66
CA GLY A 467 -25.25 -7.11 -30.19
C GLY A 467 -25.80 -5.75 -29.76
N ALA A 468 -27.12 -5.58 -29.68
CA ALA A 468 -27.73 -4.30 -29.26
C ALA A 468 -27.39 -3.93 -27.81
N ALA A 469 -27.45 -4.91 -26.89
CA ALA A 469 -27.09 -4.71 -25.49
C ALA A 469 -25.58 -4.42 -25.34
N ALA A 470 -24.74 -5.13 -26.11
CA ALA A 470 -23.30 -4.85 -26.12
C ALA A 470 -22.95 -3.43 -26.57
N VAL A 471 -23.65 -2.90 -27.58
CA VAL A 471 -23.46 -1.51 -28.04
C VAL A 471 -23.77 -0.51 -26.93
N ALA A 472 -24.83 -0.71 -26.16
CA ALA A 472 -25.17 0.16 -25.03
C ALA A 472 -24.06 0.18 -23.97
N GLU A 473 -23.54 -0.99 -23.59
CA GLU A 473 -22.44 -1.11 -22.63
C GLU A 473 -21.12 -0.50 -23.13
N LEU A 474 -20.82 -0.63 -24.43
CA LEU A 474 -19.65 0.01 -25.05
C LEU A 474 -19.79 1.53 -25.10
N GLN A 475 -21.00 2.04 -25.36
CA GLN A 475 -21.29 3.47 -25.31
C GLN A 475 -21.10 4.02 -23.89
N HIS A 476 -21.57 3.30 -22.85
CA HIS A 476 -21.28 3.66 -21.46
C HIS A 476 -19.79 3.64 -21.15
N THR A 477 -19.06 2.62 -21.62
CA THR A 477 -17.60 2.54 -21.48
C THR A 477 -16.92 3.80 -22.03
N ILE A 478 -17.31 4.26 -23.22
CA ILE A 478 -16.75 5.45 -23.88
C ILE A 478 -17.25 6.76 -23.26
N GLN A 479 -18.43 6.79 -22.64
CA GLN A 479 -18.89 7.95 -21.87
C GLN A 479 -18.01 8.16 -20.63
N ILE A 480 -17.63 7.08 -19.94
CA ILE A 480 -16.79 7.13 -18.73
C ILE A 480 -15.31 7.32 -19.09
N ASP A 481 -14.79 6.53 -20.04
CA ASP A 481 -13.43 6.64 -20.57
C ASP A 481 -13.47 6.85 -22.10
N PRO A 482 -13.48 8.12 -22.56
CA PRO A 482 -13.54 8.44 -23.97
C PRO A 482 -12.40 7.87 -24.81
N ASN A 483 -11.25 7.55 -24.21
CA ASN A 483 -10.05 7.11 -24.92
C ASN A 483 -9.81 5.60 -24.81
N HIS A 484 -10.79 4.82 -24.34
CA HIS A 484 -10.67 3.37 -24.22
C HIS A 484 -10.62 2.68 -25.60
N VAL A 485 -9.41 2.43 -26.11
CA VAL A 485 -9.15 1.94 -27.48
C VAL A 485 -9.91 0.65 -27.80
N GLY A 486 -9.87 -0.35 -26.90
CA GLY A 486 -10.58 -1.61 -27.12
C GLY A 486 -12.10 -1.46 -27.21
N ALA A 487 -12.68 -0.45 -26.54
CA ALA A 487 -14.12 -0.19 -26.58
C ALA A 487 -14.50 0.53 -27.88
N LEU A 488 -13.67 1.47 -28.33
CA LEU A 488 -13.82 2.12 -29.63
C LEU A 488 -13.74 1.10 -30.78
N ASN A 489 -12.76 0.19 -30.74
CA ASN A 489 -12.64 -0.90 -31.72
C ASN A 489 -13.88 -1.81 -31.72
N MET A 490 -14.27 -2.34 -30.55
CA MET A 490 -15.41 -3.25 -30.45
C MET A 490 -16.74 -2.58 -30.83
N LEU A 491 -16.92 -1.31 -30.48
CA LEU A 491 -18.11 -0.55 -30.85
C LEU A 491 -18.16 -0.34 -32.37
N GLY A 492 -17.04 0.03 -32.97
CA GLY A 492 -16.91 0.17 -34.41
C GLY A 492 -17.23 -1.13 -35.16
N MET A 493 -16.67 -2.25 -34.71
CA MET A 493 -16.99 -3.57 -35.24
C MET A 493 -18.49 -3.90 -35.10
N ALA A 494 -19.08 -3.68 -33.93
CA ALA A 494 -20.50 -3.97 -33.67
C ALA A 494 -21.43 -3.13 -34.54
N LEU A 495 -21.13 -1.83 -34.72
CA LEU A 495 -21.88 -0.92 -35.59
C LEU A 495 -21.72 -1.27 -37.07
N GLY A 496 -20.52 -1.68 -37.50
CA GLY A 496 -20.27 -2.15 -38.87
C GLY A 496 -21.10 -3.38 -39.22
N ARG A 497 -21.25 -4.33 -38.29
CA ARG A 497 -22.16 -5.49 -38.44
C ARG A 497 -23.64 -5.09 -38.54
N GLN A 498 -24.02 -3.95 -37.95
CA GLN A 498 -25.35 -3.35 -38.10
C GLN A 498 -25.47 -2.45 -39.34
N GLN A 499 -24.46 -2.42 -40.23
CA GLN A 499 -24.38 -1.57 -41.41
C GLN A 499 -24.39 -0.04 -41.11
N LYS A 500 -24.09 0.35 -39.87
CA LYS A 500 -23.93 1.76 -39.45
C LYS A 500 -22.51 2.24 -39.75
N PHE A 501 -22.13 2.22 -41.02
CA PHE A 501 -20.73 2.36 -41.43
C PHE A 501 -20.09 3.71 -41.07
N ALA A 502 -20.83 4.81 -41.11
CA ALA A 502 -20.30 6.14 -40.78
C ALA A 502 -19.92 6.26 -39.30
N GLU A 503 -20.79 5.78 -38.40
CA GLU A 503 -20.50 5.76 -36.96
C GLU A 503 -19.35 4.79 -36.64
N ALA A 504 -19.36 3.61 -37.26
CA ALA A 504 -18.30 2.62 -37.13
C ALA A 504 -16.92 3.19 -37.51
N GLN A 505 -16.84 3.86 -38.66
CA GLN A 505 -15.65 4.53 -39.16
C GLN A 505 -15.11 5.55 -38.14
N SER A 506 -15.98 6.43 -37.61
CA SER A 506 -15.57 7.47 -36.65
C SER A 506 -14.89 6.88 -35.40
N HIS A 507 -15.46 5.82 -34.82
CA HIS A 507 -14.89 5.16 -33.65
C HIS A 507 -13.59 4.43 -33.97
N LEU A 508 -13.52 3.73 -35.11
CA LEU A 508 -12.32 2.98 -35.54
C LEU A 508 -11.16 3.90 -35.90
N GLU A 509 -11.41 5.01 -36.60
CA GLU A 509 -10.39 6.02 -36.87
C GLU A 509 -9.87 6.64 -35.56
N ARG A 510 -10.74 6.84 -34.57
CA ARG A 510 -10.30 7.30 -33.24
C ARG A 510 -9.44 6.25 -32.53
N ALA A 511 -9.81 4.98 -32.60
CA ALA A 511 -9.01 3.88 -32.05
C ALA A 511 -7.60 3.85 -32.69
N VAL A 512 -7.51 3.92 -34.02
CA VAL A 512 -6.23 3.94 -34.76
C VAL A 512 -5.42 5.22 -34.49
N ARG A 513 -6.07 6.38 -34.26
CA ARG A 513 -5.34 7.60 -33.86
C ARG A 513 -4.73 7.49 -32.47
N LEU A 514 -5.44 6.87 -31.53
CA LEU A 514 -4.98 6.70 -30.16
C LEU A 514 -3.87 5.64 -30.07
N GLU A 515 -4.02 4.54 -30.82
CA GLU A 515 -3.03 3.47 -30.88
C GLU A 515 -2.78 3.09 -32.35
N PRO A 516 -1.82 3.77 -33.01
CA PRO A 516 -1.52 3.52 -34.42
C PRO A 516 -1.20 2.06 -34.70
N ASP A 517 -0.51 1.36 -33.81
CA ASP A 517 -0.08 -0.02 -34.04
C ASP A 517 -1.12 -1.07 -33.60
N HIS A 518 -2.39 -0.69 -33.38
CA HIS A 518 -3.45 -1.67 -33.08
C HIS A 518 -3.94 -2.38 -34.36
N ALA A 519 -3.36 -3.55 -34.66
CA ALA A 519 -3.63 -4.32 -35.89
C ALA A 519 -5.12 -4.62 -36.12
N GLU A 520 -5.83 -5.09 -35.08
CA GLU A 520 -7.26 -5.43 -35.18
C GLU A 520 -8.13 -4.21 -35.53
N ALA A 521 -7.87 -3.04 -34.91
CA ALA A 521 -8.60 -1.81 -35.20
C ALA A 521 -8.36 -1.34 -36.64
N ARG A 522 -7.13 -1.49 -37.16
CA ARG A 522 -6.82 -1.23 -38.58
C ARG A 522 -7.55 -2.21 -39.50
N ASN A 523 -7.56 -3.51 -39.20
CA ASN A 523 -8.31 -4.50 -39.98
C ASN A 523 -9.82 -4.16 -40.01
N ASN A 524 -10.42 -3.88 -38.85
CA ASN A 524 -11.82 -3.50 -38.75
C ASN A 524 -12.13 -2.20 -39.51
N LEU A 525 -11.24 -1.20 -39.46
CA LEU A 525 -11.38 0.03 -40.25
C LEU A 525 -11.30 -0.25 -41.76
N GLY A 526 -10.37 -1.10 -42.18
CA GLY A 526 -10.24 -1.53 -43.58
C GLY A 526 -11.50 -2.25 -44.08
N ALA A 527 -12.10 -3.11 -43.26
CA ALA A 527 -13.34 -3.79 -43.57
C ALA A 527 -14.51 -2.80 -43.74
N VAL A 528 -14.61 -1.80 -42.86
CA VAL A 528 -15.62 -0.73 -42.98
C VAL A 528 -15.41 0.09 -44.25
N TYR A 529 -14.17 0.49 -44.58
CA TYR A 529 -13.88 1.17 -45.84
C TYR A 529 -14.21 0.31 -47.06
N SER A 530 -13.90 -0.98 -47.03
CA SER A 530 -14.24 -1.90 -48.12
C SER A 530 -15.76 -2.01 -48.32
N ALA A 531 -16.53 -2.09 -47.23
CA ALA A 531 -18.00 -2.11 -47.29
C ALA A 531 -18.60 -0.79 -47.83
N GLN A 532 -17.91 0.33 -47.64
CA GLN A 532 -18.24 1.63 -48.23
C GLN A 532 -17.76 1.80 -49.69
N GLY A 533 -17.08 0.80 -50.28
CA GLY A 533 -16.49 0.87 -51.63
C GLY A 533 -15.18 1.68 -51.70
N ARG A 534 -14.62 2.08 -50.56
CA ARG A 534 -13.38 2.86 -50.43
C ARG A 534 -12.16 1.95 -50.44
N LEU A 535 -11.96 1.26 -51.56
CA LEU A 535 -11.03 0.13 -51.67
C LEU A 535 -9.56 0.54 -51.47
N ARG A 536 -9.16 1.75 -51.88
CA ARG A 536 -7.77 2.23 -51.68
C ARG A 536 -7.47 2.49 -50.22
N GLU A 537 -8.38 3.14 -49.49
CA GLU A 537 -8.24 3.34 -48.05
C GLU A 537 -8.29 2.01 -47.30
N ALA A 538 -9.15 1.09 -47.71
CA ALA A 538 -9.20 -0.27 -47.15
C ALA A 538 -7.84 -0.98 -47.29
N MET A 539 -7.26 -0.98 -48.49
CA MET A 539 -5.96 -1.58 -48.77
C MET A 539 -4.87 -0.98 -47.88
N ALA A 540 -4.82 0.35 -47.74
CA ALA A 540 -3.85 1.03 -46.89
C ALA A 540 -3.95 0.60 -45.42
N GLN A 541 -5.17 0.44 -44.88
CA GLN A 541 -5.37 -0.03 -43.52
C GLN A 541 -4.95 -1.50 -43.34
N PHE A 542 -5.29 -2.39 -44.28
CA PHE A 542 -4.87 -3.79 -44.22
C PHE A 542 -3.35 -3.94 -44.32
N GLU A 543 -2.68 -3.21 -45.23
CA GLU A 543 -1.22 -3.22 -45.32
C GLU A 543 -0.54 -2.63 -44.07
N ALA A 544 -1.19 -1.65 -43.43
CA ALA A 544 -0.73 -1.11 -42.16
C ALA A 544 -0.97 -2.09 -41.00
N ALA A 545 -2.01 -2.90 -41.04
CA ALA A 545 -2.27 -3.95 -40.06
C ALA A 545 -1.25 -5.10 -40.21
N LEU A 546 -0.93 -5.55 -41.43
CA LEU A 546 0.09 -6.57 -41.70
C LEU A 546 1.51 -6.13 -41.34
N ARG A 547 1.80 -4.83 -41.32
CA ARG A 547 3.10 -4.35 -40.80
C ARG A 547 3.27 -4.61 -39.31
N VAL A 548 2.16 -4.72 -38.58
CA VAL A 548 2.14 -5.03 -37.15
C VAL A 548 2.06 -6.54 -36.93
N ASP A 549 1.15 -7.22 -37.62
CA ASP A 549 0.97 -8.67 -37.57
C ASP A 549 1.05 -9.29 -38.98
N PRO A 550 2.26 -9.64 -39.46
CA PRO A 550 2.48 -10.07 -40.85
C PRO A 550 1.79 -11.38 -41.24
N ASP A 551 1.48 -12.22 -40.26
CA ASP A 551 1.02 -13.59 -40.48
C ASP A 551 -0.48 -13.78 -40.14
N ASP A 552 -1.22 -12.71 -39.86
CA ASP A 552 -2.66 -12.79 -39.57
C ASP A 552 -3.44 -13.23 -40.83
N PRO A 553 -4.12 -14.40 -40.79
CA PRO A 553 -4.79 -14.96 -41.96
C PRO A 553 -6.03 -14.15 -42.38
N GLU A 554 -6.72 -13.51 -41.44
CA GLU A 554 -7.92 -12.71 -41.73
C GLU A 554 -7.52 -11.44 -42.48
N ILE A 555 -6.46 -10.77 -42.03
CA ILE A 555 -5.96 -9.56 -42.67
C ILE A 555 -5.44 -9.88 -44.09
N LEU A 556 -4.72 -10.99 -44.26
CA LEU A 556 -4.23 -11.44 -45.57
C LEU A 556 -5.38 -11.74 -46.54
N GLU A 557 -6.45 -12.41 -46.07
CA GLU A 557 -7.62 -12.69 -46.89
C GLU A 557 -8.35 -11.40 -47.28
N ASN A 558 -8.57 -10.49 -46.33
CA ASN A 558 -9.21 -9.20 -46.58
C ASN A 558 -8.41 -8.36 -47.59
N LEU A 559 -7.08 -8.30 -47.46
CA LEU A 559 -6.20 -7.61 -48.40
C LEU A 559 -6.26 -8.24 -49.79
N LYS A 560 -6.26 -9.57 -49.89
CA LYS A 560 -6.39 -10.28 -51.17
C LYS A 560 -7.70 -9.91 -51.87
N ARG A 561 -8.83 -9.95 -51.15
CA ARG A 561 -10.15 -9.58 -51.69
C ARG A 561 -10.17 -8.15 -52.22
N VAL A 562 -9.59 -7.20 -51.48
CA VAL A 562 -9.51 -5.80 -51.93
C VAL A 562 -8.59 -5.62 -53.13
N ARG A 563 -7.45 -6.32 -53.19
CA ARG A 563 -6.54 -6.29 -54.36
C ARG A 563 -7.21 -6.84 -55.61
N GLU A 564 -7.92 -7.96 -55.50
CA GLU A 564 -8.70 -8.54 -56.59
C GLU A 564 -9.80 -7.57 -57.07
N ALA A 565 -10.49 -6.91 -56.14
CA ALA A 565 -11.52 -5.92 -56.46
C ALA A 565 -10.94 -4.65 -57.13
N LEU A 566 -9.72 -4.24 -56.79
CA LEU A 566 -9.02 -3.12 -57.45
C LEU A 566 -8.43 -3.48 -58.81
N SER A 567 -8.25 -4.77 -59.10
CA SER A 567 -7.71 -5.29 -60.37
C SER A 567 -8.78 -5.56 -61.43
N LYS A 568 -10.06 -5.49 -61.05
CA LYS A 568 -11.23 -5.52 -61.94
C LYS A 568 -11.67 -4.10 -62.24
#